data_AF-A0A2X2BPL5-F1
#
_entry.id   AF-A0A2X2BPL5-F1
#
_cell.length_a   1.000
_cell.length_b   1.000
_cell.length_c   1.000
_cell.angle_alpha   90.00
_cell.angle_beta   90.00
_cell.angle_gamma   90.00
#
_symmetry.space_group_name_H-M   'P 1'
#
loop_
_entity.id
_entity.type
_entity.pdbx_description
1 polymer ?
#
loop_
_entity_poly.entity_id
_entity_poly.type
_entity_poly.pdbx_seq_one_letter_code
_entity_poly.pdbx_strand_id
1 'polypeptide(L)'
;MKKQTVDLLNSNDETILMMRGRQTKEQVIDTAIKENIICESDKSEWVNCDRVYVCYYKAVPRDGYSAYYYPSNKDVKGAFLATALIIF
;
A
#
# COMPACT_ATOMS: atom_id res chain seq x y z
N MET A 1 -18.92 -3.13 9.16
CA MET A 1 -17.86 -2.40 8.40
C MET A 1 -16.74 -3.37 8.10
N LYS A 2 -16.25 -3.46 6.85
CA LYS A 2 -15.03 -4.25 6.56
C LYS A 2 -13.85 -3.60 7.29
N LYS A 3 -13.07 -4.40 8.02
CA LYS A 3 -11.83 -3.93 8.66
C LYS A 3 -10.93 -3.35 7.58
N GLN A 4 -10.46 -2.12 7.76
CA GLN A 4 -9.42 -1.56 6.91
C GLN A 4 -8.11 -2.21 7.35
N THR A 5 -7.47 -2.94 6.43
CA THR A 5 -6.19 -3.60 6.65
C THR A 5 -5.13 -2.93 5.78
N VAL A 6 -3.88 -3.00 6.23
CA VAL A 6 -2.72 -2.61 5.42
C VAL A 6 -2.04 -3.86 4.88
N ASP A 7 -1.81 -3.89 3.58
CA ASP A 7 -1.03 -4.93 2.93
C ASP A 7 0.42 -4.47 2.80
N LEU A 8 1.37 -5.31 3.21
CA LEU A 8 2.80 -5.14 2.94
C LEU A 8 3.15 -5.91 1.67
N LEU A 9 3.60 -5.20 0.65
CA LEU A 9 4.00 -5.79 -0.62
C LEU A 9 5.50 -5.56 -0.80
N ASN A 10 6.20 -6.59 -1.23
CA ASN A 10 7.63 -6.53 -1.51
C ASN A 10 7.85 -6.81 -3.00
N SER A 11 8.64 -5.97 -3.64
CA SER A 11 9.30 -6.25 -4.91
C SER A 11 10.80 -6.40 -4.67
N ASN A 12 11.58 -6.62 -5.72
CA ASN A 12 13.02 -6.83 -5.58
C ASN A 12 13.73 -5.62 -4.95
N ASP A 13 13.29 -4.42 -5.29
CA ASP A 13 13.96 -3.16 -4.91
C ASP A 13 12.99 -2.19 -4.18
N GLU A 14 11.78 -2.64 -3.84
CA GLU A 14 10.74 -1.76 -3.30
C GLU A 14 9.94 -2.47 -2.20
N THR A 15 9.71 -1.76 -1.10
CA THR A 15 8.75 -2.16 -0.07
C THR A 15 7.58 -1.19 -0.07
N ILE A 16 6.37 -1.71 -0.04
CA ILE A 16 5.15 -0.94 -0.24
C ILE A 16 4.15 -1.23 0.88
N LEU A 17 3.69 -0.19 1.57
CA LEU A 17 2.49 -0.25 2.41
C LEU A 17 1.29 0.22 1.61
N MET A 18 0.31 -0.66 1.41
CA MET A 18 -0.90 -0.37 0.66
C MET A 18 -2.14 -0.48 1.54
N MET A 19 -2.94 0.59 1.59
CA MET A 19 -4.21 0.62 2.31
C MET A 19 -5.35 1.03 1.38
N ARG A 20 -6.45 0.26 1.40
CA ARG A 20 -7.62 0.58 0.56
C ARG A 20 -8.26 1.92 0.97
N GLY A 21 -8.70 2.66 -0.05
CA GLY A 21 -9.30 3.99 0.07
C GLY A 21 -8.29 5.13 -0.03
N ARG A 22 -8.81 6.35 0.02
CA ARG A 22 -8.01 7.56 0.17
C ARG A 22 -7.71 7.75 1.65
N GLN A 23 -6.45 7.58 2.01
CA GLN A 23 -5.92 7.67 3.37
C GLN A 23 -4.79 8.69 3.39
N THR A 24 -4.48 9.22 4.57
CA THR A 24 -3.24 9.99 4.75
C THR A 24 -2.06 9.04 4.99
N LYS A 25 -0.84 9.55 4.82
CA LYS A 25 0.38 8.79 5.10
C LYS A 25 0.39 8.28 6.55
N GLU A 26 0.00 9.12 7.50
CA GLU A 26 -0.07 8.81 8.92
C GLU A 26 -1.07 7.70 9.21
N GLN A 27 -2.25 7.73 8.57
CA GLN A 27 -3.27 6.69 8.73
C GLN A 27 -2.78 5.32 8.27
N VAL A 28 -2.02 5.26 7.16
CA VAL A 28 -1.43 4.00 6.66
C VAL A 28 -0.40 3.47 7.65
N ILE A 29 0.52 4.32 8.11
CA ILE A 29 1.60 3.95 9.04
C ILE A 29 1.04 3.47 10.38
N ASP A 30 0.17 4.27 11.02
CA ASP A 30 -0.39 3.93 12.33
C ASP A 30 -1.23 2.65 12.27
N THR A 31 -1.95 2.42 11.16
CA THR A 31 -2.67 1.16 10.95
C THR A 31 -1.71 -0.02 10.76
N ALA A 32 -0.64 0.15 9.99
CA ALA A 32 0.36 -0.90 9.78
C ALA A 32 1.03 -1.32 11.10
N ILE A 33 1.38 -0.36 11.96
CA ILE A 33 1.92 -0.63 13.31
C ILE A 33 0.88 -1.34 14.18
N LYS A 34 -0.36 -0.82 14.22
CA LYS A 34 -1.45 -1.40 15.00
C LYS A 34 -1.76 -2.85 14.60
N GLU A 35 -1.58 -3.18 13.33
CA GLU A 35 -1.78 -4.53 12.79
C GLU A 35 -0.51 -5.41 12.87
N ASN A 36 0.59 -4.92 13.46
CA ASN A 36 1.89 -5.58 13.51
C ASN A 36 2.45 -5.97 12.13
N ILE A 37 2.13 -5.17 11.11
CA ILE A 37 2.69 -5.30 9.75
C ILE A 37 4.13 -4.74 9.72
N ILE A 38 4.36 -3.64 10.44
CA ILE A 38 5.67 -3.04 10.69
C ILE A 38 5.84 -2.75 12.19
N CYS A 39 7.07 -2.52 12.63
CA CYS A 39 7.38 -2.13 14.00
C CYS A 39 7.38 -0.61 14.18
N GLU A 40 7.22 -0.13 15.42
CA GLU A 40 7.33 1.32 15.72
C GLU A 40 8.70 1.89 15.35
N SER A 41 9.76 1.08 15.36
CA SER A 41 11.11 1.46 14.91
C SER A 41 11.14 1.90 13.45
N ASP A 42 10.30 1.28 12.62
CA ASP A 42 10.29 1.46 11.16
C ASP A 42 9.53 2.75 10.80
N LYS A 43 8.75 3.30 11.75
CA LYS A 43 7.93 4.50 11.55
C LYS A 43 8.71 5.67 10.97
N SER A 44 9.95 5.88 11.44
CA SER A 44 10.77 7.01 10.99
C SER A 44 11.09 6.96 9.50
N GLU A 45 11.35 5.76 8.97
CA GLU A 45 11.60 5.52 7.55
C GLU A 45 10.35 5.82 6.71
N TRP A 46 9.20 5.29 7.13
CA TRP A 46 7.92 5.51 6.44
C TRP A 46 7.43 6.96 6.52
N VAL A 47 7.68 7.67 7.62
CA VAL A 47 7.35 9.09 7.75
C VAL A 47 8.16 9.94 6.76
N ASN A 48 9.43 9.59 6.55
CA ASN A 48 10.32 10.27 5.61
C ASN A 48 10.11 9.83 4.15
N CYS A 49 9.18 8.90 3.88
CA CYS A 49 8.80 8.53 2.52
C CYS A 49 8.10 9.69 1.80
N ASP A 50 8.67 10.09 0.65
CA ASP A 50 8.11 11.10 -0.26
C ASP A 50 7.19 10.49 -1.33
N ARG A 51 7.28 9.17 -1.56
CA ARG A 51 6.54 8.49 -2.61
C ARG A 51 5.19 7.98 -2.09
N VAL A 52 4.22 8.89 -2.08
CA VAL A 52 2.84 8.63 -1.68
C VAL A 52 1.92 8.69 -2.90
N TYR A 53 1.25 7.58 -3.20
CA TYR A 53 0.33 7.47 -4.34
C TYR A 53 -1.09 7.18 -3.88
N VAL A 54 -2.06 7.95 -4.39
CA VAL A 54 -3.50 7.71 -4.17
C VAL A 54 -4.18 7.55 -5.52
N CYS A 55 -4.40 6.31 -5.95
CA CYS A 55 -5.01 6.02 -7.25
C CYS A 55 -5.74 4.67 -7.25
N TYR A 56 -6.36 4.35 -8.38
CA TYR A 56 -6.99 3.04 -8.55
C TYR A 56 -5.92 2.00 -8.84
N TYR A 57 -6.07 0.81 -8.27
CA TYR A 57 -5.22 -0.34 -8.52
C TYR A 57 -6.07 -1.52 -8.94
N LYS A 58 -5.54 -2.35 -9.83
CA LYS A 58 -6.18 -3.59 -10.25
C LYS A 58 -5.24 -4.76 -10.06
N ALA A 59 -5.73 -5.79 -9.37
CA ALA A 59 -5.03 -7.06 -9.29
C ALA A 59 -4.97 -7.69 -10.69
N VAL A 60 -3.77 -7.99 -11.16
CA VAL A 60 -3.54 -8.70 -12.41
C VAL A 60 -2.54 -9.83 -12.18
N PRO A 61 -2.73 -11.01 -12.80
CA PRO A 61 -1.75 -12.08 -12.73
C PRO A 61 -0.41 -11.62 -13.31
N ARG A 62 0.68 -11.97 -12.62
CA ARG A 62 2.04 -11.77 -13.11
C ARG A 62 2.92 -12.91 -12.61
N ASP A 63 3.64 -13.55 -13.52
CA ASP A 63 4.50 -14.67 -13.18
C ASP A 63 5.57 -14.26 -12.16
N GLY A 64 5.76 -15.09 -11.14
CA GLY A 64 6.67 -14.82 -10.04
C GLY A 64 6.10 -13.93 -8.92
N TYR A 65 4.86 -13.45 -9.03
CA TYR A 65 4.21 -12.63 -8.01
C TYR A 65 3.03 -13.36 -7.38
N SER A 66 2.95 -13.36 -6.05
CA SER A 66 1.75 -13.82 -5.32
C SER A 66 0.58 -12.85 -5.47
N ALA A 67 0.88 -11.55 -5.58
CA ALA A 67 -0.06 -10.50 -5.93
C ALA A 67 0.68 -9.39 -6.70
N TYR A 68 0.06 -8.86 -7.75
CA TYR A 68 0.56 -7.72 -8.47
C TYR A 68 -0.58 -6.73 -8.76
N TYR A 69 -0.40 -5.49 -8.32
CA TYR A 69 -1.40 -4.43 -8.41
C TYR A 69 -0.95 -3.37 -9.40
N TYR A 70 -1.59 -3.34 -10.56
CA TYR A 70 -1.28 -2.36 -11.60
C TYR A 70 -2.03 -1.05 -11.34
N PRO A 71 -1.35 0.12 -11.36
CA PRO A 71 -2.01 1.41 -11.18
C PRO A 71 -2.89 1.76 -12.38
N SER A 72 -4.02 2.39 -12.11
CA SER A 72 -4.98 2.86 -13.11
C SER A 72 -5.37 4.29 -12.81
N ASN A 73 -5.46 5.09 -13.88
CA ASN A 73 -5.93 6.47 -13.82
C ASN A 73 -7.46 6.58 -13.78
N LYS A 74 -8.19 5.47 -13.91
CA LYS A 74 -9.65 5.44 -13.97
C LYS A 74 -10.21 4.32 -13.11
N ASP A 75 -11.44 4.51 -12.65
CA ASP A 75 -12.23 3.44 -12.05
C ASP A 75 -12.65 2.46 -13.16
N VAL A 76 -11.94 1.34 -13.27
CA VAL A 76 -12.24 0.28 -14.24
C VAL A 76 -12.77 -0.94 -13.49
N LYS A 77 -13.57 -1.77 -14.16
CA LYS A 77 -14.17 -2.97 -13.53
C LYS A 77 -13.09 -3.83 -12.82
N GLY A 78 -13.29 -4.00 -11.51
CA GLY A 78 -12.42 -4.78 -10.63
C GLY A 78 -11.23 -4.00 -10.04
N ALA A 79 -11.08 -2.71 -10.36
CA ALA A 79 -10.12 -1.85 -9.68
C ALA A 79 -10.64 -1.40 -8.30
N PHE A 80 -9.73 -0.94 -7.46
CA PHE A 80 -10.04 -0.36 -6.17
C PHE A 80 -9.13 0.84 -5.89
N LEU A 81 -9.69 1.88 -5.29
CA LEU A 81 -8.89 3.01 -4.81
C LEU A 81 -8.00 2.55 -3.64
N ALA A 82 -6.73 2.92 -3.64
CA ALA A 82 -5.83 2.71 -2.51
C ALA A 82 -4.80 3.83 -2.38
N THR A 83 -4.25 3.92 -1.18
CA THR A 83 -3.10 4.75 -0.83
C THR A 83 -1.89 3.83 -0.67
N ALA A 84 -0.80 4.12 -1.38
CA ALA A 84 0.43 3.35 -1.35
C ALA A 84 1.61 4.24 -0.95
N LEU A 85 2.38 3.80 0.04
CA LEU A 85 3.67 4.38 0.44
C LEU A 85 4.77 3.46 -0.09
N ILE A 86 5.84 4.00 -0.68
CA ILE A 86 6.90 3.19 -1.30
C ILE A 86 8.29 3.64 -0.80
N ILE A 87 9.08 2.69 -0.31
CA ILE A 87 10.49 2.86 0.07
C ILE A 87 11.38 1.89 -0.72
N PHE A 88 12.68 2.17 -0.82
CA PHE A 88 13.70 1.42 -1.58
C PHE A 88 14.74 0.80 -0.65
#